data_AF-B5IA29-F1
#
_entry.id   AF-B5IA29-F1
#
_cell.length_a   1.000
_cell.length_b   1.000
_cell.length_c   1.000
_cell.angle_alpha   90.00
_cell.angle_beta   90.00
_cell.angle_gamma   90.00
#
_symmetry.space_group_name_H-M   'P 1'
#
loop_
_entity.id
_entity.type
_entity.pdbx_description
1 polymer ?
#
loop_
_entity_poly.entity_id
_entity_poly.type
_entity_poly.pdbx_seq_one_letter_code
_entity_poly.pdbx_strand_id
1 'polypeptide(L)'
;MSVDKIISHLHSYPPRYGPEWGSGGIFGLKYYKKMLYYTVAFDAEAHFIKDYDEQLYNFRMLGKAPASGGDTYNAVEAVDDFLYFGGWVHAPAIYKGGKISFKNKYSHVHEYNIEDDSLRLLWKDSIHHSTKWAGEVSDIIYDPYEDRLLIARQDGDEHLGVYAIDRDTGDEKKLTDSPSLKGDILHDSAFFTSGDSFSKGIQKVMCFDLIEKKWTEFPVNNIISMDGEDILVNSVGDVASIYNRFFVFTRGGILIGNPLSGENFRAARLFDFFTFQSPMRSNTLYINGGVLIAYNAHHDALYSVKTLEDKVKYTLTNAIVAPTLLIYIAPPMAKIVGAFGARITSMEIVGDKIVIGTSTSPNLGAGDAVPYDTGHRGFSILNINALQNPPPPVSITMPLALISLVMQKTEHYNFGGVPLDGYRNPKLIIYASKSNKLTIYEYDLSLPLTYSHSDSFPILPGKNVIDLSAFSGIVSFSLKNIDAVGKIRIVLE
;
A
#
# COMPACT_ATOMS: atom_id res chain seq x y z
N MET A 1 27.02 -1.52 15.68
CA MET A 1 26.05 -1.52 16.78
C MET A 1 25.32 -2.86 16.79
N SER A 2 24.94 -3.40 17.96
CA SER A 2 24.07 -4.58 17.97
C SER A 2 22.65 -4.15 17.60
N VAL A 3 22.04 -4.87 16.67
CA VAL A 3 20.65 -4.71 16.20
C VAL A 3 19.66 -4.54 17.36
N ASP A 4 19.88 -5.27 18.46
CA ASP A 4 19.05 -5.20 19.67
C ASP A 4 18.98 -3.81 20.29
N LYS A 5 20.02 -2.98 20.13
CA LYS A 5 20.07 -1.63 20.69
C LYS A 5 19.29 -0.62 19.86
N ILE A 6 19.28 -0.77 18.53
CA ILE A 6 18.40 0.03 17.68
C ILE A 6 16.95 -0.30 18.02
N ILE A 7 16.66 -1.59 18.14
CA ILE A 7 15.32 -2.08 18.46
C ILE A 7 14.84 -1.61 19.83
N SER A 8 15.72 -1.45 20.83
CA SER A 8 15.30 -0.97 22.15
C SER A 8 14.83 0.49 22.17
N HIS A 9 15.08 1.27 21.12
CA HIS A 9 14.55 2.63 20.98
C HIS A 9 13.13 2.65 20.38
N LEU A 10 12.69 1.54 19.79
CA LEU A 10 11.37 1.42 19.18
C LEU A 10 10.30 1.31 20.28
N HIS A 11 9.40 2.29 20.32
CA HIS A 11 8.33 2.37 21.30
C HIS A 11 6.96 2.57 20.64
N SER A 12 5.91 2.51 21.47
CA SER A 12 4.53 2.75 21.03
C SER A 12 4.16 4.21 21.22
N TYR A 13 3.42 4.75 20.24
CA TYR A 13 2.94 6.12 20.22
C TYR A 13 1.42 6.13 20.39
N PRO A 14 0.90 6.62 21.52
CA PRO A 14 -0.54 6.69 21.75
C PRO A 14 -1.19 7.79 20.88
N PRO A 15 -2.53 7.78 20.78
CA PRO A 15 -3.33 8.91 20.30
C PRO A 15 -2.89 10.26 20.90
N ARG A 16 -2.65 11.26 20.05
CA ARG A 16 -2.24 12.62 20.43
C ARG A 16 -2.92 13.67 19.55
N TYR A 17 -2.75 14.95 19.90
CA TYR A 17 -3.20 16.05 19.05
C TYR A 17 -2.37 16.07 17.77
N GLY A 18 -3.05 15.91 16.64
CA GLY A 18 -2.48 15.85 15.32
C GLY A 18 -3.64 15.93 14.33
N PRO A 19 -4.16 17.15 14.07
CA PRO A 19 -5.38 17.27 13.30
C PRO A 19 -5.17 16.72 11.90
N GLU A 20 -5.94 15.68 11.55
CA GLU A 20 -5.98 15.08 10.22
C GLU A 20 -7.22 14.21 10.00
N TRP A 21 -7.36 13.66 8.80
CA TRP A 21 -8.30 12.61 8.45
C TRP A 21 -7.95 11.25 9.09
N GLY A 22 -8.23 11.10 10.39
CA GLY A 22 -8.22 9.79 11.05
C GLY A 22 -6.98 9.48 11.87
N SER A 23 -6.22 8.47 11.45
CA SER A 23 -4.98 8.07 12.13
C SER A 23 -3.79 8.01 11.19
N GLY A 24 -2.62 8.35 11.73
CA GLY A 24 -1.32 8.23 11.11
C GLY A 24 -0.70 6.85 11.36
N GLY A 25 0.61 6.78 11.21
CA GLY A 25 1.35 5.52 11.19
C GLY A 25 2.83 5.77 11.36
N ILE A 26 3.57 4.66 11.40
CA ILE A 26 5.01 4.70 11.28
C ILE A 26 5.36 4.57 9.80
N PHE A 27 5.89 5.62 9.18
CA PHE A 27 6.18 5.66 7.75
C PHE A 27 7.66 5.96 7.49
N GLY A 28 8.09 5.77 6.24
CA GLY A 28 9.45 6.04 5.79
C GLY A 28 10.50 5.22 6.53
N LEU A 29 10.15 4.04 7.04
CA LEU A 29 11.09 3.21 7.79
C LEU A 29 12.25 2.80 6.88
N LYS A 30 13.47 3.26 7.19
CA LYS A 30 14.68 3.00 6.38
C LYS A 30 15.87 2.73 7.30
N TYR A 31 16.58 1.63 7.05
CA TYR A 31 17.79 1.28 7.78
C TYR A 31 18.98 1.31 6.85
N TYR A 32 19.87 2.26 7.08
CA TYR A 32 21.00 2.48 6.19
C TYR A 32 22.21 2.97 6.97
N LYS A 33 23.39 2.43 6.66
CA LYS A 33 24.65 2.76 7.36
C LYS A 33 24.55 2.76 8.90
N LYS A 34 23.81 1.79 9.46
CA LYS A 34 23.57 1.63 10.91
C LYS A 34 22.72 2.73 11.56
N MET A 35 22.09 3.59 10.77
CA MET A 35 21.08 4.55 11.21
C MET A 35 19.70 4.01 10.83
N LEU A 36 18.76 4.03 11.78
CA LEU A 36 17.35 3.74 11.52
C LEU A 36 16.56 5.04 11.50
N TYR A 37 15.87 5.30 10.39
CA TYR A 37 14.98 6.43 10.21
C TYR A 37 13.53 5.96 10.15
N TYR A 38 12.62 6.76 10.71
CA TYR A 38 11.18 6.67 10.48
C TYR A 38 10.46 7.97 10.84
N THR A 39 9.24 8.12 10.37
CA THR A 39 8.32 9.18 10.80
C THR A 39 7.16 8.66 11.62
N VAL A 40 6.68 9.49 12.52
CA VAL A 40 5.39 9.32 13.19
C VAL A 40 4.44 10.34 12.58
N ALA A 41 3.57 9.87 11.68
CA ALA A 41 2.58 10.72 11.03
C ALA A 41 1.59 11.30 12.06
N PHE A 42 1.07 12.48 11.76
CA PHE A 42 0.19 13.38 12.53
C PHE A 42 0.82 14.03 13.75
N ASP A 43 1.80 13.37 14.38
CA ASP A 43 2.67 14.01 15.38
C ASP A 43 3.71 14.92 14.69
N ALA A 44 3.94 14.72 13.38
CA ALA A 44 4.95 15.41 12.58
C ALA A 44 6.34 15.28 13.22
N GLU A 45 6.73 14.04 13.49
CA GLU A 45 8.02 13.70 14.08
C GLU A 45 8.79 12.78 13.12
N ALA A 46 10.07 13.10 12.91
CA ALA A 46 11.05 12.28 12.22
C ALA A 46 12.12 11.87 13.22
N HIS A 47 12.38 10.57 13.31
CA HIS A 47 13.29 9.95 14.25
C HIS A 47 14.50 9.41 13.50
N PHE A 48 15.71 9.72 14.00
CA PHE A 48 16.97 9.19 13.48
C PHE A 48 17.71 8.54 14.65
N ILE A 49 17.85 7.22 14.62
CA ILE A 49 18.49 6.44 15.68
C ILE A 49 19.85 5.97 15.18
N LYS A 50 20.92 6.50 15.78
CA LYS A 50 22.32 6.21 15.44
C LYS A 50 23.20 6.35 16.69
N ASP A 51 24.24 5.54 16.78
CA ASP A 51 25.26 5.59 17.86
C ASP A 51 24.76 5.84 19.30
N TYR A 52 23.68 5.15 19.71
CA TYR A 52 23.04 5.24 21.04
C TYR A 52 22.19 6.48 21.30
N ASP A 53 22.09 7.38 20.34
CA ASP A 53 21.30 8.58 20.43
C ASP A 53 20.13 8.55 19.44
N GLU A 54 19.07 9.23 19.84
CA GLU A 54 17.90 9.48 19.03
C GLU A 54 17.82 10.98 18.76
N GLN A 55 17.91 11.35 17.49
CA GLN A 55 17.65 12.72 17.05
C GLN A 55 16.21 12.82 16.59
N LEU A 56 15.45 13.70 17.23
CA LEU A 56 14.07 14.02 16.88
C LEU A 56 14.01 15.32 16.08
N TYR A 57 13.35 15.27 14.92
CA TYR A 57 13.07 16.44 14.08
C TYR A 57 11.56 16.63 13.91
N ASN A 58 11.09 17.85 14.17
CA ASN A 58 9.66 18.20 14.20
C ASN A 58 9.23 19.12 13.03
N PHE A 59 9.91 18.99 11.88
CA PHE A 59 9.61 19.77 10.66
C PHE A 59 9.67 21.30 10.81
N ARG A 60 10.42 21.80 11.81
CA ARG A 60 10.57 23.24 12.08
C ARG A 60 11.14 24.07 10.91
N MET A 61 11.77 23.45 9.91
CA MET A 61 12.25 24.17 8.71
C MET A 61 11.12 24.50 7.71
N LEU A 62 9.96 23.83 7.82
CA LEU A 62 8.81 24.10 6.96
C LEU A 62 7.99 25.29 7.46
N GLY A 63 7.76 25.36 8.78
CA GLY A 63 6.94 26.40 9.38
C GLY A 63 6.85 26.28 10.91
N LYS A 64 5.94 27.06 11.50
CA LYS A 64 5.73 27.10 12.96
C LYS A 64 4.84 25.96 13.42
N ALA A 65 5.03 25.54 14.68
CA ALA A 65 4.13 24.63 15.39
C ALA A 65 2.74 25.27 15.65
N PRO A 66 1.69 24.47 15.93
CA PRO A 66 1.67 22.99 15.92
C PRO A 66 1.77 22.46 14.49
N ALA A 67 2.56 21.40 14.28
CA ALA A 67 2.66 20.72 12.99
C ALA A 67 1.77 19.47 12.98
N SER A 68 1.36 19.03 11.79
CA SER A 68 0.71 17.73 11.56
C SER A 68 1.26 17.18 10.24
N GLY A 69 1.81 15.97 10.23
CA GLY A 69 2.55 15.40 9.09
C GLY A 69 1.88 14.18 8.51
N GLY A 70 1.96 13.96 7.21
CA GLY A 70 1.21 12.92 6.54
C GLY A 70 1.71 11.51 6.67
N ASP A 71 0.85 10.59 6.23
CA ASP A 71 1.27 9.29 5.73
C ASP A 71 2.02 9.51 4.41
N THR A 72 3.33 9.65 4.51
CA THR A 72 4.23 10.04 3.41
C THR A 72 4.37 9.00 2.29
N TYR A 73 3.47 8.01 2.22
CA TYR A 73 3.52 6.84 1.34
C TYR A 73 4.90 6.13 1.36
N ASN A 74 5.68 6.29 2.42
CA ASN A 74 7.06 5.82 2.52
C ASN A 74 8.02 6.43 1.48
N ALA A 75 7.84 7.71 1.13
CA ALA A 75 8.76 8.47 0.31
C ALA A 75 10.12 8.68 1.01
N VAL A 76 11.01 7.68 0.87
CA VAL A 76 12.35 7.69 1.47
C VAL A 76 13.35 6.98 0.55
N GLU A 77 14.52 7.56 0.36
CA GLU A 77 15.63 6.92 -0.34
C GLU A 77 16.96 7.24 0.37
N ALA A 78 17.94 6.34 0.27
CA ALA A 78 19.28 6.56 0.79
C ALA A 78 20.33 6.38 -0.31
N VAL A 79 21.22 7.35 -0.43
CA VAL A 79 22.28 7.39 -1.45
C VAL A 79 23.55 7.95 -0.82
N ASP A 80 24.67 7.26 -1.02
CA ASP A 80 25.97 7.62 -0.43
C ASP A 80 25.90 7.80 1.08
N ASP A 81 26.15 9.00 1.61
CA ASP A 81 26.08 9.35 3.03
C ASP A 81 24.77 10.05 3.40
N PHE A 82 23.78 10.08 2.51
CA PHE A 82 22.56 10.86 2.67
C PHE A 82 21.31 9.99 2.69
N LEU A 83 20.37 10.38 3.54
CA LEU A 83 19.00 9.91 3.50
C LEU A 83 18.09 11.06 3.07
N TYR A 84 17.31 10.84 2.01
CA TYR A 84 16.31 11.76 1.51
C TYR A 84 14.93 11.28 1.94
N PHE A 85 14.13 12.19 2.48
CA PHE A 85 12.78 11.85 2.93
C PHE A 85 11.77 12.94 2.61
N GLY A 86 10.61 12.50 2.12
CA GLY A 86 9.56 13.35 1.61
C GLY A 86 8.22 13.12 2.30
N GLY A 87 7.20 13.71 1.71
CA GLY A 87 5.82 13.63 2.15
C GLY A 87 5.16 15.00 2.16
N TRP A 88 4.21 15.15 3.07
CA TRP A 88 3.54 16.41 3.31
C TRP A 88 3.45 16.74 4.80
N VAL A 89 3.44 18.03 5.11
CA VAL A 89 3.25 18.54 6.48
C VAL A 89 2.43 19.82 6.47
N HIS A 90 1.47 19.93 7.40
CA HIS A 90 0.86 21.17 7.82
C HIS A 90 1.72 21.88 8.86
N ALA A 91 2.19 23.10 8.58
CA ALA A 91 3.02 23.88 9.52
C ALA A 91 2.75 25.40 9.45
N PRO A 92 1.86 25.96 10.29
CA PRO A 92 1.07 25.30 11.34
C PRO A 92 -0.19 24.61 10.81
N ALA A 93 -0.59 23.53 11.47
CA ALA A 93 -1.88 22.87 11.33
C ALA A 93 -3.00 23.74 11.92
N ILE A 94 -4.06 23.95 11.13
CA ILE A 94 -5.21 24.77 11.51
C ILE A 94 -6.47 23.93 11.35
N TYR A 95 -7.05 23.54 12.48
CA TYR A 95 -8.32 22.82 12.56
C TYR A 95 -9.45 23.75 13.00
N LYS A 96 -10.56 23.77 12.26
CA LYS A 96 -11.75 24.54 12.61
C LYS A 96 -13.02 23.87 12.10
N GLY A 97 -13.90 23.47 13.01
CA GLY A 97 -15.24 22.97 12.69
C GLY A 97 -15.25 21.69 11.86
N GLY A 98 -14.43 20.69 12.21
CA GLY A 98 -14.34 19.41 11.48
C GLY A 98 -13.58 19.50 10.16
N LYS A 99 -12.83 20.57 9.93
CA LYS A 99 -12.07 20.82 8.71
C LYS A 99 -10.65 21.26 9.04
N ILE A 100 -9.72 20.91 8.15
CA ILE A 100 -8.33 21.35 8.20
C ILE A 100 -8.09 22.32 7.06
N SER A 101 -7.29 23.35 7.32
CA SER A 101 -6.90 24.30 6.28
C SER A 101 -5.61 23.88 5.59
N PHE A 102 -5.65 23.79 4.26
CA PHE A 102 -4.49 23.49 3.41
C PHE A 102 -3.57 24.68 3.13
N LYS A 103 -3.86 25.86 3.70
CA LYS A 103 -3.10 27.09 3.44
C LYS A 103 -1.61 26.94 3.82
N ASN A 104 -1.34 26.11 4.82
CA ASN A 104 0.00 25.80 5.30
C ASN A 104 0.36 24.32 5.10
N LYS A 105 -0.27 23.63 4.14
CA LYS A 105 0.15 22.29 3.73
C LYS A 105 1.30 22.42 2.75
N TYR A 106 2.42 21.80 3.08
CA TYR A 106 3.62 21.78 2.28
C TYR A 106 3.92 20.35 1.83
N SER A 107 4.18 20.15 0.55
CA SER A 107 4.97 19.02 0.08
C SER A 107 6.44 19.32 0.31
N HIS A 108 7.26 18.33 0.64
CA HIS A 108 8.67 18.57 0.94
C HIS A 108 9.57 17.41 0.57
N VAL A 109 10.85 17.71 0.44
CA VAL A 109 11.97 16.77 0.51
C VAL A 109 13.02 17.35 1.45
N HIS A 110 13.41 16.56 2.44
CA HIS A 110 14.52 16.85 3.32
C HIS A 110 15.67 15.88 3.02
N GLU A 111 16.84 16.28 3.45
CA GLU A 111 18.06 15.50 3.45
C GLU A 111 18.60 15.42 4.87
N TYR A 112 19.06 14.23 5.24
CA TYR A 112 19.83 13.94 6.44
C TYR A 112 21.20 13.42 6.05
N ASN A 113 22.26 14.11 6.48
CA ASN A 113 23.63 13.63 6.34
C ASN A 113 23.94 12.67 7.50
N ILE A 114 24.21 11.41 7.15
CA ILE A 114 24.42 10.32 8.09
C ILE A 114 25.80 10.40 8.74
N GLU A 115 26.78 11.09 8.15
CA GLU A 115 28.13 11.15 8.73
C GLU A 115 28.21 12.19 9.86
N ASP A 116 27.60 13.36 9.69
CA ASP A 116 27.68 14.48 10.64
C ASP A 116 26.36 14.81 11.37
N ASP A 117 25.32 14.00 11.14
CA ASP A 117 24.00 14.10 11.77
C ASP A 117 23.26 15.44 11.50
N SER A 118 23.56 16.07 10.35
CA SER A 118 22.94 17.33 9.93
C SER A 118 21.69 17.13 9.07
N LEU A 119 20.75 18.09 9.20
CA LEU A 119 19.49 18.13 8.45
C LEU A 119 19.44 19.35 7.56
N ARG A 120 18.93 19.18 6.34
CA ARG A 120 18.66 20.25 5.38
C ARG A 120 17.27 20.08 4.77
N LEU A 121 16.53 21.17 4.67
CA LEU A 121 15.35 21.23 3.80
C LEU A 121 15.85 21.43 2.37
N LEU A 122 15.77 20.38 1.55
CA LEU A 122 16.23 20.42 0.16
C LEU A 122 15.22 21.14 -0.72
N TRP A 123 13.94 20.81 -0.55
CA TRP A 123 12.87 21.31 -1.41
C TRP A 123 11.53 21.37 -0.68
N LYS A 124 10.67 22.35 -1.03
CA LYS A 124 9.26 22.40 -0.59
C LYS A 124 8.37 23.12 -1.58
N ASP A 125 7.08 22.78 -1.56
CA ASP A 125 6.04 23.37 -2.41
C ASP A 125 4.70 23.50 -1.66
N SER A 126 3.93 24.52 -1.98
CA SER A 126 2.58 24.76 -1.48
C SER A 126 1.82 25.70 -2.41
N ILE A 127 0.52 25.48 -2.56
CA ILE A 127 -0.36 26.40 -3.31
C ILE A 127 -1.00 27.48 -2.43
N HIS A 128 -0.84 27.40 -1.10
CA HIS A 128 -1.41 28.34 -0.14
C HIS A 128 -2.93 28.55 -0.21
N HIS A 129 -3.67 27.51 -0.60
CA HIS A 129 -5.12 27.52 -0.71
C HIS A 129 -5.80 26.86 0.50
N SER A 130 -7.01 27.29 0.87
CA SER A 130 -7.67 26.81 2.10
C SER A 130 -8.21 25.38 1.98
N THR A 131 -8.62 24.96 0.78
CA THR A 131 -9.30 23.68 0.51
C THR A 131 -8.66 22.86 -0.61
N LYS A 132 -7.57 23.35 -1.19
CA LYS A 132 -6.83 22.65 -2.23
C LYS A 132 -5.38 22.51 -1.79
N TRP A 133 -4.65 21.52 -2.29
CA TRP A 133 -3.23 21.36 -2.00
C TRP A 133 -2.43 20.88 -3.20
N ALA A 134 -1.12 21.08 -3.11
CA ALA A 134 -0.16 20.54 -4.07
C ALA A 134 -0.03 19.03 -3.85
N GLY A 135 0.16 18.24 -4.92
CA GLY A 135 0.36 16.80 -4.85
C GLY A 135 1.48 16.44 -3.87
N GLU A 136 1.21 15.49 -3.00
CA GLU A 136 2.14 15.03 -1.98
C GLU A 136 3.32 14.32 -2.63
N VAL A 137 4.51 14.38 -1.99
CA VAL A 137 5.62 13.52 -2.40
C VAL A 137 5.33 12.13 -1.87
N SER A 138 4.94 11.22 -2.77
CA SER A 138 4.52 9.86 -2.43
C SER A 138 5.61 8.81 -2.66
N ASP A 139 6.66 9.18 -3.40
CA ASP A 139 7.83 8.34 -3.63
C ASP A 139 9.08 9.17 -3.94
N ILE A 140 10.25 8.64 -3.60
CA ILE A 140 11.56 9.18 -3.96
C ILE A 140 12.38 8.04 -4.54
N ILE A 141 12.90 8.22 -5.75
CA ILE A 141 13.74 7.26 -6.46
C ILE A 141 15.05 7.95 -6.81
N TYR A 142 16.17 7.26 -6.61
CA TYR A 142 17.45 7.76 -7.09
C TYR A 142 17.63 7.48 -8.58
N ASP A 143 17.95 8.51 -9.37
CA ASP A 143 18.40 8.41 -10.77
C ASP A 143 19.93 8.38 -10.79
N PRO A 144 20.56 7.20 -10.93
CA PRO A 144 22.01 7.06 -10.89
C PRO A 144 22.70 7.59 -12.15
N TYR A 145 21.97 7.87 -13.23
CA TYR A 145 22.57 8.32 -14.49
C TYR A 145 22.88 9.82 -14.46
N GLU A 146 22.00 10.62 -13.85
CA GLU A 146 22.14 12.09 -13.75
C GLU A 146 22.40 12.57 -12.32
N ASP A 147 22.59 11.65 -11.38
CA ASP A 147 22.83 11.92 -9.95
C ASP A 147 21.79 12.86 -9.31
N ARG A 148 20.52 12.46 -9.38
CA ARG A 148 19.39 13.28 -8.92
C ARG A 148 18.28 12.44 -8.31
N LEU A 149 17.30 13.09 -7.69
CA LEU A 149 16.11 12.43 -7.19
C LEU A 149 14.96 12.57 -8.19
N LEU A 150 14.24 11.48 -8.44
CA LEU A 150 12.94 11.50 -9.09
C LEU A 150 11.87 11.39 -7.99
N ILE A 151 10.98 12.37 -7.92
CA ILE A 151 9.88 12.37 -6.96
C ILE A 151 8.55 12.16 -7.67
N ALA A 152 7.78 11.18 -7.19
CA ALA A 152 6.42 10.93 -7.63
C ALA A 152 5.46 11.81 -6.82
N ARG A 153 4.51 12.46 -7.51
CA ARG A 153 3.51 13.33 -6.89
C ARG A 153 2.09 12.95 -7.31
N GLN A 154 1.30 12.57 -6.32
CA GLN A 154 -0.14 12.30 -6.40
C GLN A 154 -0.81 12.78 -5.09
N ASP A 155 -2.11 12.52 -4.91
CA ASP A 155 -2.90 12.91 -3.74
C ASP A 155 -2.87 14.44 -3.54
N GLY A 156 -3.51 15.16 -4.46
CA GLY A 156 -3.62 16.62 -4.43
C GLY A 156 -4.40 17.16 -5.63
N ASP A 157 -4.61 18.47 -5.66
CA ASP A 157 -5.37 19.15 -6.71
C ASP A 157 -4.46 19.68 -7.83
N GLU A 158 -3.26 20.11 -7.46
CA GLU A 158 -2.35 20.87 -8.33
C GLU A 158 -0.91 20.35 -8.16
N HIS A 159 -0.03 20.66 -9.12
CA HIS A 159 1.39 20.26 -9.11
C HIS A 159 1.63 18.73 -9.02
N LEU A 160 0.73 17.95 -9.62
CA LEU A 160 0.87 16.50 -9.78
C LEU A 160 1.91 16.16 -10.85
N GLY A 161 2.46 14.95 -10.82
CA GLY A 161 3.41 14.52 -11.84
C GLY A 161 4.61 13.75 -11.32
N VAL A 162 5.65 13.69 -12.13
CA VAL A 162 6.99 13.30 -11.70
C VAL A 162 7.93 14.49 -11.88
N TYR A 163 8.76 14.75 -10.89
CA TYR A 163 9.74 15.83 -10.90
C TYR A 163 11.14 15.27 -10.67
N ALA A 164 12.14 15.86 -11.31
CA ALA A 164 13.54 15.70 -10.94
C ALA A 164 13.93 16.79 -9.93
N ILE A 165 14.67 16.43 -8.90
CA ILE A 165 15.27 17.36 -7.93
C ILE A 165 16.78 17.11 -7.90
N ASP A 166 17.55 18.17 -8.12
CA ASP A 166 18.99 18.16 -7.93
C ASP A 166 19.33 17.96 -6.44
N ARG A 167 20.20 16.99 -6.12
CA ARG A 167 20.53 16.63 -4.73
C ARG A 167 21.35 17.70 -4.03
N ASP A 168 22.12 18.50 -4.77
CA ASP A 168 23.01 19.51 -4.21
C ASP A 168 22.31 20.85 -4.05
N THR A 169 21.56 21.29 -5.06
CA THR A 169 20.93 22.62 -5.09
C THR A 169 19.49 22.63 -4.62
N GLY A 170 18.79 21.50 -4.73
CA GLY A 170 17.34 21.42 -4.53
C GLY A 170 16.52 21.97 -5.70
N ASP A 171 17.17 22.30 -6.83
CA ASP A 171 16.48 22.80 -8.02
C ASP A 171 15.57 21.71 -8.60
N GLU A 172 14.33 22.09 -8.87
CA GLU A 172 13.30 21.18 -9.38
C GLU A 172 13.10 21.33 -10.90
N LYS A 173 12.76 20.23 -11.55
CA LYS A 173 12.29 20.21 -12.93
C LYS A 173 11.14 19.23 -13.07
N LYS A 174 9.98 19.72 -13.49
CA LYS A 174 8.85 18.85 -13.84
C LYS A 174 9.17 18.02 -15.08
N LEU A 175 9.01 16.70 -14.99
CA LEU A 175 9.26 15.75 -16.08
C LEU A 175 7.98 15.31 -16.79
N THR A 176 6.85 15.22 -16.07
CA THR A 176 5.52 14.91 -16.65
C THR A 176 4.42 15.50 -15.77
N ASP A 177 3.27 15.84 -16.38
CA ASP A 177 2.05 16.28 -15.70
C ASP A 177 1.15 15.12 -15.24
N SER A 178 1.42 13.90 -15.70
CA SER A 178 0.62 12.73 -15.37
C SER A 178 0.82 12.35 -13.89
N PRO A 179 -0.22 12.37 -13.04
CA PRO A 179 -0.09 12.06 -11.62
C PRO A 179 0.54 10.68 -11.39
N SER A 180 1.39 10.57 -10.39
CA SER A 180 2.05 9.30 -10.06
C SER A 180 2.18 9.10 -8.56
N LEU A 181 1.74 7.92 -8.09
CA LEU A 181 1.85 7.57 -6.67
C LEU A 181 3.20 6.91 -6.37
N LYS A 182 3.61 5.97 -7.22
CA LYS A 182 4.68 5.00 -6.94
C LYS A 182 5.45 4.64 -8.18
N GLY A 183 6.76 4.44 -8.02
CA GLY A 183 7.64 4.02 -9.08
C GLY A 183 8.83 3.19 -8.60
N ASP A 184 9.57 2.63 -9.55
CA ASP A 184 10.79 1.87 -9.28
C ASP A 184 11.69 1.85 -10.52
N ILE A 185 12.97 1.54 -10.32
CA ILE A 185 13.93 1.35 -11.41
C ILE A 185 13.82 -0.08 -11.95
N LEU A 186 13.77 -0.22 -13.27
CA LEU A 186 13.94 -1.47 -13.99
C LEU A 186 14.95 -1.24 -15.11
N HIS A 187 16.17 -1.76 -14.91
CA HIS A 187 17.34 -1.52 -15.77
C HIS A 187 17.73 -0.05 -15.89
N ASP A 188 17.71 0.51 -17.10
CA ASP A 188 18.03 1.88 -17.46
C ASP A 188 16.78 2.78 -17.51
N SER A 189 15.67 2.30 -16.96
CA SER A 189 14.38 3.00 -16.98
C SER A 189 13.76 3.09 -15.60
N ALA A 190 13.07 4.20 -15.33
CA ALA A 190 12.21 4.37 -14.17
C ALA A 190 10.74 4.18 -14.55
N PHE A 191 10.07 3.23 -13.92
CA PHE A 191 8.65 2.96 -14.14
C PHE A 191 7.82 3.66 -13.06
N PHE A 192 6.69 4.22 -13.45
CA PHE A 192 5.80 4.98 -12.59
C PHE A 192 4.35 4.57 -12.86
N THR A 193 3.61 4.32 -11.79
CA THR A 193 2.16 4.12 -11.88
C THR A 193 1.46 5.46 -12.11
N SER A 194 0.37 5.48 -12.87
CA SER A 194 -0.43 6.68 -13.09
C SER A 194 -1.92 6.37 -13.20
N GLY A 195 -2.74 7.22 -12.59
CA GLY A 195 -4.19 7.07 -12.52
C GLY A 195 -4.76 7.90 -11.39
N ASP A 196 -6.00 7.59 -10.98
CA ASP A 196 -6.60 8.14 -9.76
C ASP A 196 -6.82 6.98 -8.80
N SER A 197 -5.85 6.76 -7.89
CA SER A 197 -5.86 5.64 -6.95
C SER A 197 -7.11 5.58 -6.06
N PHE A 198 -7.89 6.66 -5.94
CA PHE A 198 -9.05 6.71 -5.06
C PHE A 198 -10.38 6.53 -5.80
N SER A 199 -10.47 6.97 -7.05
CA SER A 199 -11.73 6.91 -7.81
C SER A 199 -11.72 5.92 -8.97
N LYS A 200 -10.62 5.81 -9.72
CA LYS A 200 -10.54 5.01 -10.96
C LYS A 200 -9.52 3.88 -10.89
N GLY A 201 -8.65 3.88 -9.89
CA GLY A 201 -7.50 3.01 -9.81
C GLY A 201 -6.40 3.39 -10.82
N ILE A 202 -5.48 2.46 -11.07
CA ILE A 202 -4.40 2.64 -12.05
C ILE A 202 -4.95 2.60 -13.47
N GLN A 203 -4.50 3.54 -14.30
CA GLN A 203 -4.93 3.67 -15.70
C GLN A 203 -3.80 3.36 -16.68
N LYS A 204 -2.56 3.72 -16.34
CA LYS A 204 -1.38 3.48 -17.16
C LYS A 204 -0.15 3.30 -16.29
N VAL A 205 0.86 2.63 -16.85
CA VAL A 205 2.23 2.61 -16.33
C VAL A 205 3.07 3.46 -17.28
N MET A 206 3.78 4.44 -16.75
CA MET A 206 4.69 5.31 -17.48
C MET A 206 6.11 4.80 -17.29
N CYS A 207 6.94 4.90 -18.32
CA CYS A 207 8.33 4.51 -18.31
C CYS A 207 9.17 5.70 -18.77
N PHE A 208 10.10 6.12 -17.94
CA PHE A 208 11.07 7.16 -18.24
C PHE A 208 12.43 6.52 -18.47
N ASP A 209 12.90 6.58 -19.72
CA ASP A 209 14.26 6.17 -20.08
C ASP A 209 15.24 7.18 -19.46
N LEU A 210 16.11 6.72 -18.56
CA LEU A 210 17.04 7.59 -17.82
C LEU A 210 18.13 8.17 -18.73
N ILE A 211 18.48 7.46 -19.80
CA ILE A 211 19.57 7.80 -20.71
C ILE A 211 19.07 8.72 -21.83
N GLU A 212 18.04 8.28 -22.55
CA GLU A 212 17.44 9.02 -23.67
C GLU A 212 16.50 10.14 -23.21
N LYS A 213 16.07 10.13 -21.94
CA LYS A 213 15.15 11.10 -21.34
C LYS A 213 13.79 11.13 -22.04
N LYS A 214 13.32 9.95 -22.47
CA LYS A 214 12.05 9.78 -23.19
C LYS A 214 11.02 9.06 -22.33
N TRP A 215 9.77 9.50 -22.47
CA TRP A 215 8.62 8.86 -21.85
C TRP A 215 7.93 7.89 -22.81
N THR A 216 7.60 6.72 -22.31
CA THR A 216 6.70 5.75 -22.95
C THR A 216 5.56 5.43 -22.00
N GLU A 217 4.34 5.28 -22.51
CA GLU A 217 3.16 4.97 -21.70
C GLU A 217 2.55 3.63 -22.11
N PHE A 218 2.18 2.84 -21.11
CA PHE A 218 1.56 1.53 -21.27
C PHE A 218 0.18 1.55 -20.60
N PRO A 219 -0.92 1.56 -21.37
CA PRO A 219 -2.26 1.49 -20.82
C PRO A 219 -2.47 0.20 -20.03
N VAL A 220 -3.01 0.32 -18.82
CA VAL A 220 -3.36 -0.82 -17.95
C VAL A 220 -4.78 -0.72 -17.39
N ASN A 221 -5.58 0.22 -17.92
CA ASN A 221 -7.00 0.30 -17.62
C ASN A 221 -7.74 -0.91 -18.21
N ASN A 222 -8.70 -1.46 -17.47
CA ASN A 222 -9.54 -2.60 -17.88
C ASN A 222 -8.76 -3.90 -18.14
N ILE A 223 -7.62 -4.13 -17.48
CA ILE A 223 -6.94 -5.42 -17.54
C ILE A 223 -7.83 -6.50 -16.89
N ILE A 224 -8.04 -7.58 -17.63
CA ILE A 224 -8.73 -8.78 -17.16
C ILE A 224 -7.77 -9.63 -16.33
N SER A 225 -8.19 -10.02 -15.13
CA SER A 225 -7.44 -10.93 -14.26
C SER A 225 -7.42 -12.35 -14.83
N MET A 226 -6.50 -13.19 -14.38
CA MET A 226 -6.35 -14.58 -14.84
C MET A 226 -7.61 -15.45 -14.65
N ASP A 227 -8.55 -15.02 -13.81
CA ASP A 227 -9.87 -15.63 -13.60
C ASP A 227 -10.97 -15.13 -14.55
N GLY A 228 -10.63 -14.27 -15.52
CA GLY A 228 -11.51 -13.88 -16.62
C GLY A 228 -12.41 -12.67 -16.35
N GLU A 229 -12.27 -12.02 -15.19
CA GLU A 229 -13.00 -10.79 -14.85
C GLU A 229 -12.02 -9.69 -14.45
N ASP A 230 -12.39 -8.42 -14.59
CA ASP A 230 -11.61 -7.28 -14.10
C ASP A 230 -11.68 -7.13 -12.58
N ILE A 231 -10.92 -6.17 -12.06
CA ILE A 231 -10.88 -5.80 -10.64
C ILE A 231 -11.52 -4.42 -10.51
N LEU A 232 -12.52 -4.31 -9.62
CA LEU A 232 -13.45 -3.17 -9.56
C LEU A 232 -12.75 -1.80 -9.47
N VAL A 233 -11.82 -1.65 -8.52
CA VAL A 233 -10.96 -0.46 -8.38
C VAL A 233 -9.59 -0.94 -7.92
N ASN A 234 -8.65 -1.00 -8.87
CA ASN A 234 -7.27 -1.41 -8.66
C ASN A 234 -6.41 -0.25 -8.14
N SER A 235 -6.76 0.28 -6.97
CA SER A 235 -6.01 1.33 -6.27
C SER A 235 -4.57 0.88 -6.03
N VAL A 236 -3.58 1.69 -6.42
CA VAL A 236 -2.15 1.36 -6.25
C VAL A 236 -1.78 1.41 -4.78
N GLY A 237 -1.13 0.35 -4.29
CA GLY A 237 -0.48 0.35 -3.00
C GLY A 237 0.99 0.71 -3.14
N ASP A 238 1.77 -0.21 -3.69
CA ASP A 238 3.18 -0.01 -3.96
C ASP A 238 3.66 -0.87 -5.14
N VAL A 239 4.91 -0.70 -5.56
CA VAL A 239 5.51 -1.36 -6.71
C VAL A 239 6.81 -2.07 -6.34
N ALA A 240 7.24 -2.96 -7.23
CA ALA A 240 8.57 -3.56 -7.16
C ALA A 240 9.07 -3.96 -8.55
N SER A 241 10.36 -3.83 -8.80
CA SER A 241 11.08 -4.39 -9.94
C SER A 241 11.85 -5.64 -9.53
N ILE A 242 11.32 -6.82 -9.87
CA ILE A 242 11.96 -8.12 -9.61
C ILE A 242 11.86 -9.03 -10.83
N TYR A 243 12.80 -9.98 -10.96
CA TYR A 243 12.77 -11.00 -12.02
C TYR A 243 12.62 -10.44 -13.45
N ASN A 244 13.20 -9.26 -13.73
CA ASN A 244 13.06 -8.57 -15.02
C ASN A 244 11.61 -8.17 -15.37
N ARG A 245 10.75 -7.92 -14.38
CA ARG A 245 9.40 -7.36 -14.56
C ARG A 245 9.12 -6.29 -13.52
N PHE A 246 8.17 -5.42 -13.88
CA PHE A 246 7.57 -4.46 -12.98
C PHE A 246 6.29 -5.06 -12.38
N PHE A 247 6.19 -5.03 -11.06
CA PHE A 247 5.07 -5.52 -10.26
C PHE A 247 4.34 -4.31 -9.69
N VAL A 248 3.04 -4.24 -9.89
CA VAL A 248 2.17 -3.23 -9.28
C VAL A 248 1.19 -3.91 -8.35
N PHE A 249 1.37 -3.74 -7.04
CA PHE A 249 0.46 -4.26 -6.04
C PHE A 249 -0.73 -3.31 -5.92
N THR A 250 -1.93 -3.83 -6.15
CA THR A 250 -3.15 -3.04 -6.13
C THR A 250 -4.19 -3.62 -5.17
N ARG A 251 -5.18 -2.81 -4.81
CA ARG A 251 -6.39 -3.31 -4.17
C ARG A 251 -7.02 -4.37 -5.08
N GLY A 252 -7.17 -5.58 -4.54
CA GLY A 252 -7.77 -6.71 -5.23
C GLY A 252 -6.85 -7.46 -6.20
N GLY A 253 -5.58 -7.09 -6.36
CA GLY A 253 -4.71 -7.84 -7.26
C GLY A 253 -3.28 -7.37 -7.36
N ILE A 254 -2.63 -7.90 -8.38
CA ILE A 254 -1.27 -7.60 -8.78
C ILE A 254 -1.19 -7.52 -10.30
N LEU A 255 -0.55 -6.47 -10.83
CA LEU A 255 -0.21 -6.36 -12.24
C LEU A 255 1.27 -6.70 -12.43
N ILE A 256 1.59 -7.52 -13.43
CA ILE A 256 2.96 -7.96 -13.69
C ILE A 256 3.22 -7.87 -15.19
N GLY A 257 4.36 -7.31 -15.58
CA GLY A 257 4.80 -7.29 -16.97
C GLY A 257 6.15 -6.62 -17.17
N ASN A 258 6.68 -6.74 -18.39
CA ASN A 258 7.82 -5.97 -18.87
C ASN A 258 7.59 -5.62 -20.34
N PRO A 259 6.89 -4.51 -20.61
CA PRO A 259 6.55 -4.15 -21.98
C PRO A 259 7.78 -3.75 -22.80
N LEU A 260 8.91 -3.36 -22.17
CA LEU A 260 10.17 -3.11 -22.88
C LEU A 260 10.78 -4.40 -23.45
N SER A 261 10.47 -5.56 -22.88
CA SER A 261 10.82 -6.88 -23.43
C SER A 261 9.70 -7.53 -24.23
N GLY A 262 8.64 -6.79 -24.58
CA GLY A 262 7.47 -7.31 -25.30
C GLY A 262 6.49 -8.13 -24.46
N GLU A 263 6.63 -8.14 -23.12
CA GLU A 263 5.70 -8.80 -22.19
C GLU A 263 4.69 -7.78 -21.64
N ASN A 264 3.48 -7.73 -22.23
CA ASN A 264 2.41 -6.85 -21.76
C ASN A 264 2.05 -7.13 -20.30
N PHE A 265 1.57 -6.09 -19.60
CA PHE A 265 1.02 -6.25 -18.25
C PHE A 265 -0.19 -7.20 -18.24
N ARG A 266 -0.19 -8.13 -17.28
CA ARG A 266 -1.31 -9.03 -16.97
C ARG A 266 -1.65 -8.94 -15.48
N ALA A 267 -2.89 -9.24 -15.12
CA ALA A 267 -3.37 -9.14 -13.74
C ALA A 267 -3.63 -10.52 -13.12
N ALA A 268 -3.32 -10.68 -11.84
CA ALA A 268 -3.83 -11.76 -11.01
C ALA A 268 -4.60 -11.18 -9.82
N ARG A 269 -5.79 -11.71 -9.52
CA ARG A 269 -6.60 -11.29 -8.37
C ARG A 269 -5.91 -11.75 -7.07
N LEU A 270 -5.88 -10.88 -6.08
CA LEU A 270 -5.21 -11.11 -4.80
C LEU A 270 -5.96 -10.33 -3.70
N PHE A 271 -6.57 -11.07 -2.78
CA PHE A 271 -7.41 -10.57 -1.68
C PHE A 271 -8.51 -9.57 -2.09
N ASP A 272 -9.11 -9.75 -3.27
CA ASP A 272 -10.29 -8.99 -3.67
C ASP A 272 -11.56 -9.55 -3.03
N PHE A 273 -11.88 -9.05 -1.85
CA PHE A 273 -13.14 -9.36 -1.17
C PHE A 273 -14.18 -8.25 -1.31
N PHE A 274 -14.00 -7.36 -2.28
CA PHE A 274 -14.79 -6.13 -2.46
C PHE A 274 -14.75 -5.16 -1.27
N THR A 275 -13.96 -5.45 -0.24
CA THR A 275 -13.69 -4.55 0.88
C THR A 275 -12.45 -3.70 0.60
N PHE A 276 -12.05 -2.88 1.57
CA PHE A 276 -10.82 -2.10 1.52
C PHE A 276 -9.61 -2.90 2.04
N GLN A 277 -9.57 -4.21 1.78
CA GLN A 277 -8.36 -4.99 1.96
C GLN A 277 -7.37 -4.69 0.83
N SER A 278 -6.28 -3.99 1.14
CA SER A 278 -5.46 -3.33 0.11
C SER A 278 -4.01 -3.12 0.55
N PRO A 279 -3.04 -3.07 -0.39
CA PRO A 279 -1.66 -2.73 -0.10
C PRO A 279 -1.38 -1.23 0.07
N MET A 280 -2.43 -0.40 0.08
CA MET A 280 -2.30 1.04 0.23
C MET A 280 -1.68 1.47 1.56
N ARG A 281 -0.94 2.59 1.48
CA ARG A 281 -0.25 3.24 2.61
C ARG A 281 0.72 2.29 3.32
N SER A 282 1.47 1.52 2.54
CA SER A 282 2.54 0.61 2.97
C SER A 282 3.72 0.72 1.99
N ASN A 283 4.76 -0.10 2.16
CA ASN A 283 5.82 -0.26 1.17
C ASN A 283 6.04 -1.72 0.80
N THR A 284 6.66 -1.97 -0.35
CA THR A 284 7.31 -3.24 -0.67
C THR A 284 8.65 -3.33 0.05
N LEU A 285 9.02 -4.54 0.45
CA LEU A 285 10.34 -4.81 1.01
C LEU A 285 11.00 -5.95 0.25
N TYR A 286 12.12 -5.64 -0.41
CA TYR A 286 12.98 -6.61 -1.09
C TYR A 286 13.66 -7.53 -0.07
N ILE A 287 13.43 -8.85 -0.17
CA ILE A 287 13.99 -9.80 0.80
C ILE A 287 14.12 -11.21 0.23
N ASN A 288 15.26 -11.86 0.48
CA ASN A 288 15.56 -13.23 0.05
C ASN A 288 15.27 -13.50 -1.45
N GLY A 289 15.50 -12.50 -2.31
CA GLY A 289 15.22 -12.56 -3.74
C GLY A 289 13.76 -12.37 -4.14
N GLY A 290 12.82 -12.28 -3.19
CA GLY A 290 11.42 -11.96 -3.41
C GLY A 290 11.03 -10.61 -2.82
N VAL A 291 9.72 -10.39 -2.66
CA VAL A 291 9.17 -9.15 -2.11
C VAL A 291 8.15 -9.45 -1.01
N LEU A 292 8.21 -8.68 0.07
CA LEU A 292 7.16 -8.59 1.08
C LEU A 292 6.23 -7.43 0.79
N ILE A 293 4.92 -7.67 0.94
CA ILE A 293 3.88 -6.64 0.82
C ILE A 293 2.75 -6.94 1.82
N ALA A 294 2.17 -5.90 2.42
CA ALA A 294 1.02 -6.04 3.30
C ALA A 294 -0.28 -5.81 2.54
N TYR A 295 -1.32 -6.61 2.80
CA TYR A 295 -2.70 -6.33 2.43
C TYR A 295 -3.47 -5.96 3.71
N ASN A 296 -3.55 -4.66 3.96
CA ASN A 296 -4.14 -4.05 5.15
C ASN A 296 -5.65 -4.22 5.16
N ALA A 297 -6.21 -4.71 6.27
CA ALA A 297 -7.65 -4.94 6.41
C ALA A 297 -8.50 -3.66 6.48
N HIS A 298 -7.90 -2.55 6.90
CA HIS A 298 -8.59 -1.31 7.22
C HIS A 298 -7.64 -0.11 7.08
N HIS A 299 -7.25 0.21 5.84
CA HIS A 299 -6.34 1.33 5.57
C HIS A 299 -7.09 2.68 5.51
N ASP A 300 -8.24 2.70 4.85
CA ASP A 300 -9.16 3.85 4.75
C ASP A 300 -10.57 3.43 5.20
N ALA A 301 -11.28 4.33 5.85
CA ALA A 301 -12.64 4.12 6.34
C ALA A 301 -13.49 5.39 6.20
N LEU A 302 -14.81 5.22 6.07
CA LEU A 302 -15.73 6.34 6.11
C LEU A 302 -16.26 6.51 7.53
N TYR A 303 -16.02 7.67 8.14
CA TYR A 303 -16.47 7.94 9.50
C TYR A 303 -17.97 8.21 9.58
N SER A 304 -18.50 9.06 8.70
CA SER A 304 -19.92 9.43 8.69
C SER A 304 -20.59 9.24 7.33
N VAL A 305 -21.81 8.70 7.34
CA VAL A 305 -22.64 8.51 6.14
C VAL A 305 -23.51 9.75 5.95
N LYS A 306 -23.26 10.53 4.90
CA LYS A 306 -24.01 11.76 4.59
C LYS A 306 -24.99 11.57 3.43
N THR A 307 -24.67 10.66 2.52
CA THR A 307 -25.46 10.38 1.30
C THR A 307 -25.81 8.88 1.16
N LEU A 308 -26.67 8.55 0.20
CA LEU A 308 -26.96 7.15 -0.13
C LEU A 308 -25.73 6.46 -0.77
N GLU A 309 -24.94 7.19 -1.54
CA GLU A 309 -23.68 6.70 -2.11
C GLU A 309 -22.67 6.39 -0.99
N ASP A 310 -22.59 7.26 0.02
CA ASP A 310 -21.77 7.04 1.22
C ASP A 310 -22.17 5.76 1.94
N LYS A 311 -23.45 5.37 1.93
CA LYS A 311 -23.90 4.13 2.57
C LYS A 311 -23.29 2.89 1.90
N VAL A 312 -23.16 2.91 0.58
CA VAL A 312 -22.49 1.83 -0.16
C VAL A 312 -21.00 1.86 0.14
N LYS A 313 -20.34 3.03 0.03
CA LYS A 313 -18.92 3.17 0.35
C LYS A 313 -18.60 2.71 1.76
N TYR A 314 -19.34 3.19 2.76
CA TYR A 314 -19.25 2.77 4.16
C TYR A 314 -19.34 1.25 4.34
N THR A 315 -20.25 0.59 3.61
CA THR A 315 -20.39 -0.87 3.67
C THR A 315 -19.14 -1.59 3.15
N LEU A 316 -18.49 -1.05 2.11
CA LEU A 316 -17.28 -1.64 1.52
C LEU A 316 -16.01 -1.28 2.32
N THR A 317 -15.90 -0.05 2.81
CA THR A 317 -14.71 0.48 3.49
C THR A 317 -14.62 0.00 4.93
N ASN A 318 -15.74 -0.09 5.65
CA ASN A 318 -15.75 -0.39 7.09
C ASN A 318 -15.98 -1.89 7.38
N ALA A 319 -16.19 -2.72 6.35
CA ALA A 319 -16.31 -4.16 6.51
C ALA A 319 -14.92 -4.82 6.60
N ILE A 320 -14.59 -5.34 7.78
CA ILE A 320 -13.37 -6.12 8.02
C ILE A 320 -13.70 -7.61 7.88
N VAL A 321 -13.19 -8.23 6.83
CA VAL A 321 -13.47 -9.65 6.49
C VAL A 321 -12.30 -10.58 6.78
N ALA A 322 -11.10 -10.03 6.92
CA ALA A 322 -9.86 -10.71 7.25
C ALA A 322 -8.98 -9.78 8.12
N PRO A 323 -7.99 -10.30 8.87
CA PRO A 323 -6.94 -9.46 9.46
C PRO A 323 -6.05 -8.85 8.38
N THR A 324 -5.17 -7.92 8.75
CA THR A 324 -4.08 -7.47 7.87
C THR A 324 -3.17 -8.66 7.60
N LEU A 325 -2.87 -8.93 6.33
CA LEU A 325 -2.04 -10.07 5.93
C LEU A 325 -0.71 -9.59 5.36
N LEU A 326 0.39 -10.16 5.83
CA LEU A 326 1.71 -9.96 5.24
C LEU A 326 2.01 -11.10 4.28
N ILE A 327 2.37 -10.76 3.05
CA ILE A 327 2.51 -11.69 1.94
C ILE A 327 3.94 -11.66 1.43
N TYR A 328 4.54 -12.82 1.26
CA TYR A 328 5.80 -13.01 0.59
C TYR A 328 5.58 -13.53 -0.82
N ILE A 329 6.09 -12.78 -1.81
CA ILE A 329 5.96 -13.05 -3.23
C ILE A 329 7.32 -13.46 -3.76
N ALA A 330 7.40 -14.72 -4.21
CA ALA A 330 8.55 -15.29 -4.88
C ALA A 330 8.03 -16.22 -5.97
N PRO A 331 7.68 -15.68 -7.16
CA PRO A 331 7.17 -16.41 -8.31
C PRO A 331 7.77 -17.81 -8.49
N PRO A 332 6.94 -18.86 -8.67
CA PRO A 332 5.48 -18.81 -8.83
C PRO A 332 4.68 -18.66 -7.53
N MET A 333 5.34 -18.64 -6.37
CA MET A 333 4.73 -18.72 -5.04
C MET A 333 4.21 -17.36 -4.55
N ALA A 334 3.05 -17.39 -3.88
CA ALA A 334 2.55 -16.29 -3.06
C ALA A 334 2.15 -16.85 -1.69
N LYS A 335 2.84 -16.44 -0.61
CA LYS A 335 2.67 -17.06 0.70
C LYS A 335 2.27 -16.06 1.76
N ILE A 336 1.22 -16.36 2.53
CA ILE A 336 0.90 -15.60 3.75
C ILE A 336 1.95 -15.94 4.82
N VAL A 337 2.69 -14.94 5.30
CA VAL A 337 3.77 -15.11 6.30
C VAL A 337 3.46 -14.42 7.62
N GLY A 338 2.40 -13.61 7.68
CA GLY A 338 1.98 -12.94 8.90
C GLY A 338 0.51 -12.52 8.86
N ALA A 339 -0.13 -12.47 10.03
CA ALA A 339 -1.48 -11.97 10.23
C ALA A 339 -1.51 -11.01 11.42
N PHE A 340 -2.02 -9.79 11.21
CA PHE A 340 -1.91 -8.68 12.15
C PHE A 340 -3.28 -8.04 12.40
N GLY A 341 -3.53 -7.60 13.64
CA GLY A 341 -4.72 -6.82 13.99
C GLY A 341 -4.61 -5.34 13.63
N ALA A 342 -3.39 -4.84 13.45
CA ALA A 342 -3.10 -3.48 13.02
C ALA A 342 -2.84 -3.42 11.50
N ARG A 343 -3.01 -2.25 10.88
CA ARG A 343 -2.47 -2.01 9.53
C ARG A 343 -0.95 -1.89 9.62
N ILE A 344 -0.27 -2.42 8.61
CA ILE A 344 1.17 -2.29 8.39
C ILE A 344 1.40 -1.07 7.50
N THR A 345 2.12 -0.09 8.03
CA THR A 345 2.35 1.21 7.39
C THR A 345 3.74 1.33 6.78
N SER A 346 4.71 0.56 7.29
CA SER A 346 6.05 0.46 6.72
C SER A 346 6.76 -0.83 7.11
N MET A 347 7.81 -1.21 6.38
CA MET A 347 8.63 -2.40 6.62
C MET A 347 10.09 -2.14 6.22
N GLU A 348 11.02 -2.67 7.01
CA GLU A 348 12.46 -2.59 6.75
C GLU A 348 13.22 -3.76 7.40
N ILE A 349 14.38 -4.12 6.83
CA ILE A 349 15.31 -5.08 7.39
C ILE A 349 16.30 -4.38 8.32
N VAL A 350 16.35 -4.81 9.57
CA VAL A 350 17.36 -4.37 10.55
C VAL A 350 18.11 -5.61 11.06
N GLY A 351 19.25 -5.89 10.44
CA GLY A 351 20.03 -7.09 10.74
C GLY A 351 19.31 -8.37 10.32
N ASP A 352 19.02 -9.25 11.28
CA ASP A 352 18.32 -10.52 11.08
C ASP A 352 16.79 -10.43 11.29
N LYS A 353 16.28 -9.19 11.43
CA LYS A 353 14.89 -8.90 11.76
C LYS A 353 14.22 -8.07 10.68
N ILE A 354 12.93 -8.30 10.51
CA ILE A 354 12.01 -7.47 9.74
C ILE A 354 11.28 -6.60 10.77
N VAL A 355 11.53 -5.30 10.73
CA VAL A 355 10.85 -4.30 11.54
C VAL A 355 9.65 -3.80 10.76
N ILE A 356 8.48 -3.81 11.39
CA ILE A 356 7.19 -3.50 10.76
C ILE A 356 6.55 -2.35 11.51
N GLY A 357 6.38 -1.21 10.86
CA GLY A 357 5.59 -0.09 11.34
C GLY A 357 4.10 -0.42 11.30
N THR A 358 3.37 -0.11 12.37
CA THR A 358 1.97 -0.48 12.54
C THR A 358 1.10 0.66 13.07
N SER A 359 -0.21 0.62 12.76
CA SER A 359 -1.23 1.50 13.35
C SER A 359 -2.57 0.78 13.50
N THR A 360 -3.32 1.05 14.56
CA THR A 360 -4.61 0.37 14.82
C THR A 360 -5.82 1.02 14.14
N SER A 361 -5.66 2.21 13.59
CA SER A 361 -6.79 3.02 13.10
C SER A 361 -6.58 3.40 11.62
N PRO A 362 -7.65 3.53 10.83
CA PRO A 362 -7.59 3.88 9.41
C PRO A 362 -7.40 5.38 9.21
N ASN A 363 -7.14 5.78 7.96
CA ASN A 363 -7.40 7.14 7.50
C ASN A 363 -8.92 7.32 7.30
N LEU A 364 -9.50 8.46 7.71
CA LEU A 364 -10.95 8.70 7.68
C LEU A 364 -11.43 9.44 6.42
N GLY A 365 -10.53 9.70 5.47
CA GLY A 365 -10.81 10.39 4.23
C GLY A 365 -11.19 11.87 4.39
N ALA A 366 -11.26 12.59 3.27
CA ALA A 366 -11.28 14.05 3.24
C ALA A 366 -12.48 14.74 3.93
N GLY A 367 -13.55 13.99 4.22
CA GLY A 367 -14.82 14.53 4.69
C GLY A 367 -14.95 14.73 6.20
N ASP A 368 -14.12 14.08 7.01
CA ASP A 368 -14.30 13.94 8.46
C ASP A 368 -12.95 14.06 9.21
N ALA A 369 -12.32 15.24 9.12
CA ALA A 369 -11.11 15.52 9.88
C ALA A 369 -11.40 15.51 11.39
N VAL A 370 -10.48 14.92 12.15
CA VAL A 370 -10.51 14.87 13.62
C VAL A 370 -9.34 15.66 14.19
N PRO A 371 -9.48 16.30 15.36
CA PRO A 371 -8.39 17.06 15.97
C PRO A 371 -7.30 16.16 16.59
N TYR A 372 -7.57 14.87 16.78
CA TYR A 372 -6.68 13.92 17.42
C TYR A 372 -6.45 12.72 16.50
N ASP A 373 -5.22 12.24 16.43
CA ASP A 373 -4.93 10.90 15.92
C ASP A 373 -5.62 9.90 16.86
N THR A 374 -6.34 8.92 16.30
CA THR A 374 -7.10 7.92 17.07
C THR A 374 -6.45 6.53 17.10
N GLY A 375 -5.28 6.35 16.48
CA GLY A 375 -4.57 5.08 16.40
C GLY A 375 -3.45 4.94 17.42
N HIS A 376 -3.26 3.71 17.89
CA HIS A 376 -2.03 3.29 18.54
C HIS A 376 -1.03 2.92 17.44
N ARG A 377 0.06 3.67 17.36
CA ARG A 377 1.13 3.48 16.38
C ARG A 377 2.33 2.81 17.07
N GLY A 378 3.09 2.01 16.35
CA GLY A 378 4.25 1.35 16.93
C GLY A 378 4.84 0.30 16.00
N PHE A 379 5.53 -0.68 16.58
CA PHE A 379 6.32 -1.64 15.82
C PHE A 379 5.96 -3.09 16.15
N SER A 380 5.96 -3.93 15.12
CA SER A 380 6.04 -5.38 15.25
C SER A 380 7.37 -5.85 14.68
N ILE A 381 7.95 -6.91 15.26
CA ILE A 381 9.27 -7.39 14.87
C ILE A 381 9.17 -8.88 14.58
N LEU A 382 9.55 -9.26 13.37
CA LEU A 382 9.68 -10.65 12.96
C LEU A 382 11.15 -10.98 12.73
N ASN A 383 11.54 -12.23 12.91
CA ASN A 383 12.81 -12.71 12.38
C ASN A 383 12.67 -12.99 10.88
N ILE A 384 13.75 -12.80 10.11
CA ILE A 384 13.73 -13.09 8.66
C ILE A 384 13.35 -14.55 8.36
N ASN A 385 13.67 -15.48 9.27
CA ASN A 385 13.29 -16.89 9.13
C ASN A 385 11.76 -17.13 9.15
N ALA A 386 10.96 -16.14 9.56
CA ALA A 386 9.50 -16.22 9.52
C ALA A 386 8.96 -16.50 8.10
N LEU A 387 9.69 -16.08 7.06
CA LEU A 387 9.33 -16.34 5.66
C LEU A 387 9.33 -17.84 5.31
N GLN A 388 10.16 -18.62 5.99
CA GLN A 388 10.31 -20.06 5.76
C GLN A 388 9.40 -20.90 6.67
N ASN A 389 8.85 -20.31 7.74
CA ASN A 389 7.95 -21.00 8.65
C ASN A 389 6.62 -21.37 7.96
N PRO A 390 5.87 -22.37 8.47
CA PRO A 390 4.50 -22.59 8.06
C PRO A 390 3.66 -21.31 8.19
N PRO A 391 2.73 -21.06 7.26
CA PRO A 391 1.91 -19.86 7.30
C PRO A 391 1.03 -19.83 8.57
N PRO A 392 0.72 -18.65 9.13
CA PRO A 392 -0.15 -18.54 10.29
C PRO A 392 -1.59 -18.93 9.92
N PRO A 393 -2.38 -19.52 10.85
CA PRO A 393 -3.77 -19.83 10.57
C PRO A 393 -4.58 -18.54 10.37
N VAL A 394 -5.41 -18.52 9.33
CA VAL A 394 -6.22 -17.35 8.95
C VAL A 394 -7.66 -17.78 8.69
N SER A 395 -8.60 -16.95 9.14
CA SER A 395 -10.00 -17.09 8.75
C SER A 395 -10.49 -15.81 8.09
N ILE A 396 -11.05 -15.97 6.89
CA ILE A 396 -11.68 -14.90 6.13
C ILE A 396 -13.17 -15.15 6.13
N THR A 397 -13.97 -14.15 6.46
CA THR A 397 -15.41 -14.30 6.67
C THR A 397 -16.18 -13.16 6.04
N MET A 398 -17.13 -13.49 5.17
CA MET A 398 -17.91 -12.50 4.42
C MET A 398 -19.40 -12.83 4.42
N PRO A 399 -20.30 -11.85 4.63
CA PRO A 399 -21.72 -12.03 4.35
C PRO A 399 -21.93 -12.10 2.83
N LEU A 400 -22.76 -13.03 2.35
CA LEU A 400 -23.09 -13.08 0.93
C LEU A 400 -23.90 -11.85 0.47
N ALA A 401 -24.50 -11.12 1.40
CA ALA A 401 -25.10 -9.80 1.16
C ALA A 401 -24.11 -8.81 0.53
N LEU A 402 -22.83 -8.83 0.95
CA LEU A 402 -21.80 -7.95 0.41
C LEU A 402 -21.49 -8.30 -1.04
N ILE A 403 -21.24 -9.58 -1.33
CA ILE A 403 -20.99 -10.09 -2.68
C ILE A 403 -22.21 -9.80 -3.58
N SER A 404 -23.41 -10.07 -3.09
CA SER A 404 -24.67 -9.81 -3.79
C SER A 404 -24.88 -8.35 -4.13
N LEU A 405 -24.54 -7.43 -3.21
CA LEU A 405 -24.61 -5.99 -3.46
C LEU A 405 -23.70 -5.59 -4.62
N VAL A 406 -22.48 -6.11 -4.65
CA VAL A 406 -21.49 -5.81 -5.68
C VAL A 406 -21.94 -6.36 -7.03
N MET A 407 -22.35 -7.63 -7.10
CA MET A 407 -22.89 -8.25 -8.32
C MET A 407 -24.04 -7.43 -8.92
N GLN A 408 -24.99 -6.97 -8.07
CA GLN A 408 -26.13 -6.19 -8.52
C GLN A 408 -25.77 -4.79 -9.04
N LYS A 409 -24.70 -4.20 -8.50
CA LYS A 409 -24.34 -2.80 -8.76
C LYS A 409 -23.29 -2.64 -9.85
N THR A 410 -22.45 -3.65 -10.03
CA THR A 410 -21.21 -3.53 -10.82
C THR A 410 -21.02 -4.68 -11.80
N GLU A 411 -21.90 -5.69 -11.77
CA GLU A 411 -21.78 -6.89 -12.61
C GLU A 411 -20.44 -7.64 -12.43
N HIS A 412 -19.78 -7.48 -11.27
CA HIS A 412 -18.62 -8.28 -10.87
C HIS A 412 -19.07 -9.49 -10.02
N TYR A 413 -18.55 -10.66 -10.36
CA TYR A 413 -18.93 -11.96 -9.80
C TYR A 413 -17.77 -12.67 -9.10
N ASN A 414 -16.53 -12.38 -9.52
CA ASN A 414 -15.33 -13.03 -9.03
C ASN A 414 -14.78 -12.29 -7.80
N PHE A 415 -14.43 -13.04 -6.77
CA PHE A 415 -13.84 -12.54 -5.54
C PHE A 415 -12.81 -13.54 -4.98
N GLY A 416 -11.99 -13.14 -4.04
CA GLY A 416 -10.93 -13.95 -3.47
C GLY A 416 -9.57 -13.58 -4.04
N GLY A 417 -8.86 -14.55 -4.63
CA GLY A 417 -7.42 -14.41 -4.84
C GLY A 417 -6.71 -14.74 -3.53
N VAL A 418 -6.95 -15.94 -2.99
CA VAL A 418 -6.41 -16.40 -1.71
C VAL A 418 -5.26 -17.35 -1.99
N PRO A 419 -4.03 -17.00 -1.61
CA PRO A 419 -2.90 -17.90 -1.75
C PRO A 419 -3.02 -19.08 -0.77
N LEU A 420 -2.78 -20.28 -1.26
CA LEU A 420 -2.86 -21.52 -0.48
C LEU A 420 -1.48 -22.08 -0.10
N ASP A 421 -0.40 -21.49 -0.65
CA ASP A 421 0.98 -21.93 -0.43
C ASP A 421 1.30 -22.14 1.07
N GLY A 422 1.64 -23.38 1.41
CA GLY A 422 2.05 -23.80 2.76
C GLY A 422 0.92 -24.20 3.71
N TYR A 423 -0.35 -23.95 3.38
CA TYR A 423 -1.49 -24.45 4.16
C TYR A 423 -1.75 -25.92 3.86
N ARG A 424 -2.16 -26.69 4.88
CA ARG A 424 -2.36 -28.14 4.74
C ARG A 424 -3.83 -28.50 4.61
N ASN A 425 -4.71 -27.77 5.29
CA ASN A 425 -6.14 -28.09 5.32
C ASN A 425 -7.01 -26.86 4.97
N PRO A 426 -6.73 -26.15 3.85
CA PRO A 426 -7.56 -25.02 3.46
C PRO A 426 -8.97 -25.51 3.07
N LYS A 427 -9.99 -24.78 3.50
CA LYS A 427 -11.40 -25.13 3.24
C LYS A 427 -12.28 -23.90 3.06
N LEU A 428 -13.23 -24.00 2.15
CA LEU A 428 -14.28 -23.00 1.92
C LEU A 428 -15.60 -23.53 2.50
N ILE A 429 -16.23 -22.75 3.37
CA ILE A 429 -17.50 -23.07 4.00
C ILE A 429 -18.54 -22.05 3.54
N ILE A 430 -19.60 -22.51 2.88
CA ILE A 430 -20.70 -21.66 2.41
C ILE A 430 -21.99 -22.05 3.13
N TYR A 431 -22.58 -21.09 3.83
CA TYR A 431 -23.93 -21.17 4.38
C TYR A 431 -24.88 -20.49 3.40
N ALA A 432 -25.46 -21.24 2.47
CA ALA A 432 -26.32 -20.70 1.43
C ALA A 432 -27.79 -20.71 1.84
N SER A 433 -28.55 -19.68 1.48
CA SER A 433 -29.99 -19.63 1.69
C SER A 433 -30.78 -20.33 0.59
N LYS A 434 -30.13 -20.61 -0.55
CA LYS A 434 -30.73 -21.22 -1.75
C LYS A 434 -29.66 -21.92 -2.59
N SER A 435 -30.12 -22.75 -3.54
CA SER A 435 -29.22 -23.45 -4.45
C SER A 435 -28.43 -22.46 -5.32
N ASN A 436 -27.16 -22.77 -5.55
CA ASN A 436 -26.26 -21.96 -6.35
C ASN A 436 -25.22 -22.83 -7.08
N LYS A 437 -24.40 -22.21 -7.90
CA LYS A 437 -23.20 -22.82 -8.50
C LYS A 437 -22.00 -21.98 -8.08
N LEU A 438 -21.01 -22.63 -7.48
CA LEU A 438 -19.70 -22.06 -7.20
C LEU A 438 -18.76 -22.48 -8.33
N THR A 439 -18.00 -21.53 -8.88
CA THR A 439 -16.82 -21.81 -9.69
C THR A 439 -15.59 -21.40 -8.89
N ILE A 440 -14.56 -22.23 -8.86
CA ILE A 440 -13.26 -21.93 -8.27
C ILE A 440 -12.27 -21.82 -9.42
N TYR A 441 -11.46 -20.76 -9.44
CA TYR A 441 -10.37 -20.56 -10.38
C TYR A 441 -9.04 -20.72 -9.65
N GLU A 442 -8.10 -21.45 -10.23
CA GLU A 442 -6.74 -21.63 -9.72
C GLU A 442 -5.72 -21.09 -10.72
N TYR A 443 -4.76 -20.31 -10.22
CA TYR A 443 -3.61 -19.78 -10.95
C TYR A 443 -2.46 -19.57 -9.98
N ASP A 444 -1.26 -19.33 -10.48
CA ASP A 444 -0.09 -18.98 -9.67
C ASP A 444 0.55 -17.69 -10.22
N LEU A 445 1.71 -17.33 -9.67
CA LEU A 445 2.50 -16.19 -10.16
C LEU A 445 3.64 -16.62 -11.07
N SER A 446 3.53 -17.77 -11.76
CA SER A 446 4.51 -18.17 -12.79
C SER A 446 4.71 -17.06 -13.82
N LEU A 447 5.95 -16.88 -14.30
CA LEU A 447 6.30 -15.78 -15.21
C LEU A 447 6.70 -16.32 -16.59
N PRO A 448 6.06 -15.88 -17.69
CA PRO A 448 4.93 -14.96 -17.74
C PRO A 448 3.65 -15.58 -17.16
N LEU A 449 2.74 -14.74 -16.65
CA LEU A 449 1.48 -15.20 -16.05
C LEU A 449 0.67 -16.07 -17.03
N THR A 450 0.14 -17.19 -16.53
CA THR A 450 -0.68 -18.13 -17.29
C THR A 450 -2.15 -18.06 -16.88
N TYR A 451 -3.04 -18.47 -17.78
CA TYR A 451 -4.48 -18.49 -17.51
C TYR A 451 -4.83 -19.49 -16.41
N SER A 452 -5.94 -19.21 -15.72
CA SER A 452 -6.45 -20.07 -14.67
C SER A 452 -7.03 -21.40 -15.19
N HIS A 453 -6.98 -22.40 -14.33
CA HIS A 453 -7.84 -23.58 -14.41
C HIS A 453 -9.10 -23.35 -13.57
N SER A 454 -10.21 -24.03 -13.88
CA SER A 454 -11.44 -23.84 -13.10
C SER A 454 -12.23 -25.11 -12.87
N ASP A 455 -12.81 -25.20 -11.68
CA ASP A 455 -13.69 -26.27 -11.22
C ASP A 455 -15.03 -25.72 -10.76
N SER A 456 -16.09 -26.51 -10.94
CA SER A 456 -17.47 -26.10 -10.68
C SER A 456 -18.16 -27.03 -9.69
N PHE A 457 -18.76 -26.45 -8.66
CA PHE A 457 -19.41 -27.19 -7.57
C PHE A 457 -20.87 -26.76 -7.41
N PRO A 458 -21.82 -27.70 -7.26
CA PRO A 458 -23.17 -27.37 -6.84
C PRO A 458 -23.17 -26.93 -5.38
N ILE A 459 -23.88 -25.85 -5.07
CA ILE A 459 -24.10 -25.36 -3.71
C ILE A 459 -25.57 -25.58 -3.37
N LEU A 460 -25.83 -26.33 -2.30
CA LEU A 460 -27.18 -26.60 -1.81
C LEU A 460 -27.56 -25.62 -0.69
N PRO A 461 -28.86 -25.40 -0.41
CA PRO A 461 -29.27 -24.67 0.77
C PRO A 461 -28.69 -25.29 2.05
N GLY A 462 -28.22 -24.47 2.99
CA GLY A 462 -27.57 -24.91 4.22
C GLY A 462 -26.04 -24.83 4.15
N LYS A 463 -25.36 -25.66 4.94
CA LYS A 463 -23.90 -25.67 5.06
C LYS A 463 -23.27 -26.56 3.99
N ASN A 464 -22.41 -25.97 3.17
CA ASN A 464 -21.56 -26.64 2.19
C ASN A 464 -20.10 -26.47 2.63
N VAL A 465 -19.31 -27.54 2.53
CA VAL A 465 -17.87 -27.50 2.84
C VAL A 465 -17.14 -28.02 1.60
N ILE A 466 -16.32 -27.17 1.01
CA ILE A 466 -15.48 -27.48 -0.14
C ILE A 466 -14.04 -27.55 0.37
N ASP A 467 -13.41 -28.70 0.14
CA ASP A 467 -12.00 -28.91 0.42
C ASP A 467 -11.17 -28.16 -0.63
N LEU A 468 -10.25 -27.30 -0.18
CA LEU A 468 -9.35 -26.56 -1.06
C LEU A 468 -7.96 -27.19 -1.14
N SER A 469 -7.69 -28.29 -0.43
CA SER A 469 -6.36 -28.94 -0.42
C SER A 469 -5.97 -29.57 -1.76
N ALA A 470 -6.93 -29.71 -2.69
CA ALA A 470 -6.67 -30.12 -4.06
C ALA A 470 -6.09 -28.99 -4.93
N PHE A 471 -6.14 -27.74 -4.47
CA PHE A 471 -5.54 -26.58 -5.11
C PHE A 471 -4.24 -26.21 -4.39
N SER A 472 -3.28 -25.66 -5.12
CA SER A 472 -1.92 -25.38 -4.64
C SER A 472 -1.47 -23.93 -4.84
N GLY A 473 -2.07 -23.21 -5.79
CA GLY A 473 -1.74 -21.81 -6.07
C GLY A 473 -2.61 -20.80 -5.31
N ILE A 474 -3.04 -19.78 -6.05
CA ILE A 474 -3.98 -18.74 -5.64
C ILE A 474 -5.37 -19.13 -6.16
N VAL A 475 -6.37 -19.06 -5.28
CA VAL A 475 -7.76 -19.37 -5.64
C VAL A 475 -8.69 -18.15 -5.59
N SER A 476 -9.48 -17.95 -6.64
CA SER A 476 -10.65 -17.05 -6.63
C SER A 476 -11.94 -17.81 -6.88
N PHE A 477 -13.06 -17.18 -6.57
CA PHE A 477 -14.37 -17.80 -6.45
C PHE A 477 -15.39 -16.97 -7.22
N SER A 478 -16.39 -17.63 -7.80
CA SER A 478 -17.53 -16.99 -8.45
C SER A 478 -18.82 -17.70 -8.10
N LEU A 479 -19.86 -16.94 -7.75
CA LEU A 479 -21.20 -17.47 -7.52
C LEU A 479 -22.10 -17.09 -8.69
N LYS A 480 -22.78 -18.09 -9.28
CA LYS A 480 -23.66 -17.86 -10.43
C LYS A 480 -24.84 -16.94 -10.11
N ASN A 481 -25.43 -17.09 -8.93
CA ASN A 481 -26.62 -16.34 -8.51
C ASN A 481 -26.35 -15.54 -7.24
N ILE A 482 -27.02 -14.39 -7.11
CA ILE A 482 -27.06 -13.58 -5.88
C ILE A 482 -27.66 -14.37 -4.71
N ASP A 483 -27.10 -14.28 -3.51
CA ASP A 483 -27.66 -14.77 -2.23
C ASP A 483 -27.46 -13.72 -1.14
N ALA A 484 -28.50 -12.98 -0.76
CA ALA A 484 -28.34 -11.86 0.16
C ALA A 484 -28.39 -12.24 1.65
N VAL A 485 -28.56 -13.51 2.00
CA VAL A 485 -28.81 -13.94 3.40
C VAL A 485 -27.68 -14.81 3.94
N GLY A 486 -27.02 -15.57 3.06
CA GLY A 486 -25.99 -16.50 3.47
C GLY A 486 -24.65 -15.87 3.88
N LYS A 487 -23.65 -16.73 4.09
CA LYS A 487 -22.32 -16.37 4.57
C LYS A 487 -21.25 -17.31 4.00
N ILE A 488 -20.08 -16.76 3.67
CA ILE A 488 -18.89 -17.50 3.31
C ILE A 488 -17.85 -17.40 4.43
N ARG A 489 -17.14 -18.50 4.66
CA ARG A 489 -15.94 -18.54 5.49
C ARG A 489 -14.85 -19.35 4.79
N ILE A 490 -13.70 -18.74 4.55
CA ILE A 490 -12.47 -19.42 4.13
C ILE A 490 -11.63 -19.65 5.38
N VAL A 491 -11.17 -20.87 5.57
CA VAL A 491 -10.33 -21.26 6.71
C VAL A 491 -9.04 -21.84 6.18
N LEU A 492 -7.92 -21.26 6.59
CA LEU A 492 -6.57 -21.64 6.20
C LEU A 492 -5.85 -22.16 7.45
N GLU A 493 -5.49 -23.44 7.45
CA GLU A 493 -4.92 -24.21 8.58
C GLU A 493 -3.70 -25.04 8.18
#